data_AF-A0A6M0T105-F1
#
_entry.id   AF-A0A6M0T105-F1
#
_cell.length_a   1.000
_cell.length_b   1.000
_cell.length_c   1.000
_cell.angle_alpha   90.00
_cell.angle_beta   90.00
_cell.angle_gamma   90.00
#
_symmetry.space_group_name_H-M   'P 1'
#
loop_
_entity.id
_entity.type
_entity.pdbx_description
1 polymer ?
#
loop_
_entity_poly.entity_id
_entity_poly.type
_entity_poly.pdbx_seq_one_letter_code
_entity_poly.pdbx_strand_id
1 'polypeptide(L)'
;MKKNYNMKKTIAMKGFISEFGEVLSEKMKKRLLELEIRTVLTRKEDRNKLDIKHVEHTKYPCENLDIKNIEKEYTYGQFVLTDENLYFSKDCIENEKVMKLPIVDEIYNSLDGEDMLIDEDTTAKKIDDTNIDYVIDTLLTACPEVSQRYLKIVREMLSNEKR
;
A
#
# COMPACT_ATOMS: atom_id res chain seq x y z
N MET A 1 -10.89 -14.30 13.37
CA MET A 1 -10.12 -13.11 13.82
C MET A 1 -11.06 -12.13 14.54
N LYS A 2 -10.64 -11.49 15.64
CA LYS A 2 -11.48 -10.54 16.41
C LYS A 2 -11.57 -9.20 15.67
N LYS A 3 -12.77 -8.81 15.22
CA LYS A 3 -13.04 -7.49 14.62
C LYS A 3 -12.79 -6.38 15.66
N ASN A 4 -11.84 -5.49 15.41
CA ASN A 4 -11.47 -4.43 16.34
C ASN A 4 -12.01 -3.08 15.85
N TYR A 5 -13.19 -2.69 16.33
CA TYR A 5 -13.94 -1.51 15.85
C TYR A 5 -13.23 -0.16 16.13
N ASN A 6 -12.24 -0.13 17.02
CA ASN A 6 -11.44 1.07 17.33
C ASN A 6 -10.15 1.19 16.49
N MET A 7 -9.95 0.30 15.52
CA MET A 7 -8.75 0.29 14.69
C MET A 7 -8.74 1.47 13.71
N LYS A 8 -7.61 2.19 13.65
CA LYS A 8 -7.39 3.21 12.61
C LYS A 8 -7.41 2.53 11.24
N LYS A 9 -8.37 2.95 10.40
CA LYS A 9 -8.56 2.44 9.03
C LYS A 9 -7.53 2.94 8.03
N THR A 10 -6.87 4.05 8.36
CA THR A 10 -5.82 4.66 7.54
C THR A 10 -4.59 4.85 8.41
N ILE A 11 -3.43 4.44 7.91
CA ILE A 11 -2.15 4.52 8.62
C ILE A 11 -1.06 4.97 7.65
N ALA A 12 -0.19 5.86 8.11
CA ALA A 12 1.02 6.24 7.38
C ALA A 12 2.04 5.09 7.41
N MET A 13 3.00 5.07 6.50
CA MET A 13 4.02 4.03 6.44
C MET A 13 4.89 4.00 7.71
N LYS A 14 5.20 5.16 8.29
CA LYS A 14 5.83 5.24 9.62
C LYS A 14 5.02 4.54 10.70
N GLY A 15 3.69 4.73 10.67
CA GLY A 15 2.78 4.07 11.60
C GLY A 15 2.75 2.56 11.39
N PHE A 16 2.76 2.11 10.14
CA PHE A 16 2.85 0.70 9.78
C PHE A 16 4.15 0.06 10.28
N ILE A 17 5.29 0.72 10.08
CA ILE A 17 6.58 0.24 10.60
C ILE A 17 6.58 0.25 12.14
N SER A 18 5.97 1.24 12.78
CA SER A 18 5.85 1.24 14.24
C SER A 18 4.94 0.12 14.75
N GLU A 19 3.94 -0.30 13.98
CA GLU A 19 2.97 -1.33 14.38
C GLU A 19 3.47 -2.75 14.06
N PHE A 20 4.24 -2.92 12.98
CA PHE A 20 4.61 -4.23 12.42
C PHE A 20 6.11 -4.38 12.13
N GLY A 21 6.93 -3.42 12.54
CA GLY A 21 8.35 -3.39 12.18
C GLY A 21 9.21 -4.48 12.81
N GLU A 22 8.72 -5.20 13.82
CA GLU A 22 9.49 -6.29 14.46
C GLU A 22 9.82 -7.42 13.48
N VAL A 23 8.94 -7.70 12.52
CA VAL A 23 9.15 -8.74 11.49
C VAL A 23 9.93 -8.24 10.26
N LEU A 24 10.31 -6.95 10.25
CA LEU A 24 10.96 -6.31 9.11
C LEU A 24 12.45 -6.08 9.39
N SER A 25 13.29 -6.34 8.40
CA SER A 25 14.70 -5.94 8.45
C SER A 25 14.83 -4.41 8.43
N GLU A 26 15.99 -3.89 8.84
CA GLU A 26 16.29 -2.46 8.71
C GLU A 26 16.29 -1.98 7.25
N LYS A 27 16.72 -2.84 6.32
CA LYS A 27 16.66 -2.53 4.89
C LYS A 27 15.21 -2.37 4.45
N MET A 28 14.34 -3.31 4.80
CA MET A 28 12.93 -3.25 4.43
C MET A 28 12.24 -2.01 5.00
N LYS A 29 12.48 -1.70 6.29
CA LYS A 29 11.94 -0.49 6.92
C LYS A 29 12.35 0.77 6.16
N LYS A 30 13.63 0.89 5.81
CA LYS A 30 14.15 2.04 5.07
C LYS A 30 13.49 2.18 3.70
N ARG A 31 13.36 1.07 2.96
CA ARG A 31 12.74 1.07 1.63
C ARG A 31 11.24 1.38 1.70
N LEU A 32 10.53 0.80 2.65
CA LEU A 32 9.12 1.13 2.90
C LEU A 32 8.93 2.62 3.19
N LEU A 33 9.78 3.24 4.01
CA LEU A 33 9.70 4.68 4.32
C LEU A 33 9.77 5.59 3.10
N GLU A 34 10.31 5.15 1.97
CA GLU A 34 10.33 5.94 0.74
C GLU A 34 8.92 6.16 0.16
N LEU A 35 8.00 5.24 0.45
CA LEU A 35 6.59 5.37 0.08
C LEU A 35 5.81 6.36 0.96
N GLU A 36 6.34 6.77 2.13
CA GLU A 36 5.64 7.59 3.14
C GLU A 36 5.08 8.90 2.56
N ILE A 37 5.79 9.51 1.61
CA ILE A 37 5.40 10.83 1.09
C ILE A 37 4.22 10.70 0.11
N ARG A 38 4.20 9.65 -0.73
CA ARG A 38 3.23 9.52 -1.83
C ARG A 38 2.05 8.62 -1.49
N THR A 39 2.24 7.69 -0.56
CA THR A 39 1.27 6.63 -0.31
C THR A 39 0.69 6.72 1.08
N VAL A 40 -0.46 6.06 1.22
CA VAL A 40 -1.09 5.79 2.50
C VAL A 40 -1.61 4.37 2.50
N LEU A 41 -1.57 3.73 3.66
CA LEU A 41 -2.07 2.37 3.83
C LEU A 41 -3.47 2.41 4.41
N THR A 42 -4.39 1.66 3.81
CA THR A 42 -5.78 1.55 4.27
C THR A 42 -6.14 0.12 4.58
N ARG A 43 -6.93 -0.09 5.63
CA ARG A 43 -7.41 -1.40 6.07
C ARG A 43 -8.88 -1.34 6.45
N LYS A 44 -9.58 -2.45 6.28
CA LYS A 44 -10.99 -2.61 6.65
C LYS A 44 -11.12 -3.31 8.01
N GLU A 45 -11.43 -4.60 7.98
CA GLU A 45 -11.68 -5.41 9.17
C GLU A 45 -10.42 -6.13 9.63
N ASP A 46 -9.57 -6.52 8.67
CA ASP A 46 -8.33 -7.23 8.92
C ASP A 46 -7.22 -6.25 9.28
N ARG A 47 -6.61 -6.47 10.45
CA ARG A 47 -5.53 -5.62 10.96
C ARG A 47 -4.28 -5.67 10.10
N ASN A 48 -4.02 -6.84 9.55
CA ASN A 48 -2.79 -7.25 8.89
C ASN A 48 -2.86 -7.19 7.35
N LYS A 49 -4.00 -6.79 6.77
CA LYS A 49 -4.14 -6.55 5.32
C LYS A 49 -4.30 -5.06 5.07
N LEU A 50 -3.34 -4.49 4.35
CA LEU A 50 -3.26 -3.05 4.12
C LEU A 50 -3.10 -2.75 2.63
N ASP A 51 -4.13 -2.15 2.06
CA ASP A 51 -4.14 -1.67 0.67
C ASP A 51 -3.32 -0.38 0.55
N ILE A 52 -2.48 -0.31 -0.48
CA ILE A 52 -1.61 0.82 -0.80
C ILE A 52 -2.36 1.77 -1.73
N LYS A 53 -2.53 3.02 -1.30
CA LYS A 53 -3.23 4.07 -2.05
C LYS A 53 -2.39 5.32 -2.15
N HIS A 54 -2.73 6.21 -3.08
CA HIS A 54 -2.12 7.54 -3.13
C HIS A 54 -2.64 8.40 -1.98
N VAL A 55 -1.76 9.17 -1.33
CA VAL A 55 -2.11 9.96 -0.12
C VAL A 55 -3.17 11.03 -0.38
N GLU A 56 -3.24 11.53 -1.62
CA GLU A 56 -4.25 12.51 -2.01
C GLU A 56 -5.59 11.87 -2.45
N HIS A 57 -5.69 10.54 -2.44
CA HIS A 57 -6.88 9.78 -2.83
C HIS A 57 -7.45 10.18 -4.21
N THR A 58 -6.54 10.43 -5.16
CA THR A 58 -6.85 10.88 -6.51
C THR A 58 -7.73 9.85 -7.22
N LYS A 59 -8.81 10.31 -7.87
CA LYS A 59 -9.70 9.48 -8.66
C LYS A 59 -9.49 9.73 -10.14
N TYR A 60 -9.70 8.68 -10.92
CA TYR A 60 -9.48 8.66 -12.36
C TYR A 60 -10.76 8.23 -13.07
N PRO A 61 -11.09 8.86 -14.20
CA PRO A 61 -12.25 8.47 -14.99
C PRO A 61 -12.06 7.06 -15.55
N CYS A 62 -13.07 6.21 -15.39
CA CYS A 62 -13.11 4.87 -15.98
C CYS A 62 -13.76 4.95 -17.36
N GLU A 63 -12.96 4.82 -18.42
CA GLU A 63 -13.45 4.89 -19.81
C GLU A 63 -14.23 3.62 -20.25
N ASN A 64 -14.13 2.52 -19.48
CA ASN A 64 -14.60 1.19 -19.86
C ASN A 64 -16.03 0.83 -19.40
N LEU A 65 -16.84 1.79 -18.95
CA LEU A 65 -18.23 1.54 -18.59
C LEU A 65 -19.12 2.47 -19.40
N ASP A 66 -20.15 1.91 -20.05
CA ASP A 66 -21.25 2.66 -20.70
C ASP A 66 -22.01 3.62 -19.75
N ILE A 67 -21.55 3.73 -18.51
CA ILE A 67 -22.01 4.60 -17.45
C ILE A 67 -21.11 5.84 -17.44
N LYS A 68 -21.60 6.94 -18.01
CA LYS A 68 -20.94 8.25 -17.94
C LYS A 68 -20.64 8.63 -16.48
N ASN A 69 -19.41 9.10 -16.23
CA ASN A 69 -18.93 9.74 -14.99
C ASN A 69 -18.60 8.82 -13.79
N ILE A 70 -18.15 7.58 -14.01
CA ILE A 70 -17.56 6.79 -12.91
C ILE A 70 -16.08 7.16 -12.78
N GLU A 71 -15.71 7.71 -11.61
CA GLU A 71 -14.32 7.93 -11.22
C GLU A 71 -13.95 6.99 -10.08
N LYS A 72 -12.84 6.26 -10.24
CA LYS A 72 -12.32 5.33 -9.23
C LYS A 72 -10.94 5.74 -8.77
N GLU A 73 -10.66 5.47 -7.50
CA GLU A 73 -9.33 5.55 -6.94
C GLU A 73 -8.53 4.28 -7.29
N TYR A 74 -7.23 4.42 -7.54
CA TYR A 74 -6.35 3.27 -7.72
C TYR A 74 -5.85 2.69 -6.39
N THR A 75 -5.85 1.36 -6.31
CA THR A 75 -5.03 0.62 -5.36
C THR A 75 -3.76 0.13 -6.07
N TYR A 76 -2.60 0.46 -5.50
CA TYR A 76 -1.28 0.15 -6.06
C TYR A 76 -0.73 -1.20 -5.61
N GLY A 77 -1.38 -1.84 -4.64
CA GLY A 77 -1.00 -3.15 -4.10
C GLY A 77 -1.62 -3.38 -2.74
N GLN A 78 -1.38 -4.55 -2.16
CA GLN A 78 -1.79 -4.85 -0.80
C GLN A 78 -0.66 -5.56 -0.06
N PHE A 79 -0.27 -4.99 1.07
CA PHE A 79 0.63 -5.62 2.01
C PHE A 79 -0.16 -6.51 2.96
N VAL A 80 0.31 -7.73 3.12
CA VAL A 80 -0.26 -8.71 4.05
C VAL A 80 0.82 -9.14 5.02
N LEU A 81 0.54 -8.98 6.31
CA LEU A 81 1.43 -9.41 7.38
C LEU A 81 0.95 -10.72 7.98
N THR A 82 1.90 -11.60 8.21
CA THR A 82 1.75 -12.75 9.12
C THR A 82 2.60 -12.50 10.36
N ASP A 83 2.52 -13.40 11.34
CA ASP A 83 3.30 -13.27 12.58
C ASP A 83 4.83 -13.24 12.35
N GLU A 84 5.31 -13.66 11.18
CA GLU A 84 6.74 -13.80 10.90
C GLU A 84 7.24 -13.01 9.69
N ASN A 85 6.38 -12.70 8.72
CA ASN A 85 6.83 -12.19 7.42
C ASN A 85 5.83 -11.21 6.77
N LEU A 86 6.36 -10.37 5.89
CA LEU A 86 5.62 -9.47 5.00
C LEU A 86 5.39 -10.11 3.64
N TYR A 87 4.20 -9.92 3.08
CA TYR A 87 3.80 -10.43 1.77
C TYR A 87 3.16 -9.34 0.91
N PHE A 88 3.27 -9.53 -0.41
CA PHE A 88 2.56 -8.79 -1.43
C PHE A 88 1.44 -9.65 -1.99
N SER A 89 0.19 -9.22 -1.83
CA SER A 89 -0.98 -9.96 -2.32
C SER A 89 -1.13 -9.82 -3.83
N LYS A 90 -1.62 -10.89 -4.48
CA LYS A 90 -2.01 -10.90 -5.89
C LYS A 90 -3.18 -9.96 -6.17
N ASP A 91 -4.11 -9.93 -5.22
CA ASP A 91 -5.33 -9.16 -5.30
C ASP A 91 -5.40 -8.13 -4.19
N CYS A 92 -6.10 -7.03 -4.47
CA CYS A 92 -6.28 -5.93 -3.54
C CYS A 92 -7.73 -5.47 -3.60
N ILE A 93 -8.08 -4.48 -2.79
CA ILE A 93 -9.47 -4.02 -2.74
C ILE A 93 -9.96 -3.46 -4.08
N GLU A 94 -11.03 -4.06 -4.59
CA GLU A 94 -11.76 -3.59 -5.78
C GLU A 94 -13.26 -3.44 -5.45
N ASN A 95 -13.87 -2.34 -5.89
CA ASN A 95 -15.31 -2.09 -5.74
C ASN A 95 -15.77 -0.96 -6.69
N GLU A 96 -16.97 -0.41 -6.45
CA GLU A 96 -17.53 0.69 -7.24
C GLU A 96 -16.69 1.98 -7.19
N LYS A 97 -15.89 2.18 -6.14
CA LYS A 97 -15.09 3.41 -5.90
C LYS A 97 -13.59 3.22 -6.06
N VAL A 98 -13.11 1.98 -6.11
CA VAL A 98 -11.68 1.64 -6.07
C VAL A 98 -11.40 0.53 -7.07
N MET A 99 -10.28 0.60 -7.78
CA MET A 99 -9.86 -0.44 -8.73
C MET A 99 -8.38 -0.77 -8.59
N LYS A 100 -8.03 -2.02 -8.90
CA LYS A 100 -6.65 -2.50 -8.93
C LYS A 100 -5.93 -1.88 -10.12
N LEU A 101 -4.72 -1.36 -9.89
CA LEU A 101 -3.86 -0.92 -10.97
C LEU A 101 -3.11 -2.12 -11.57
N PRO A 102 -2.91 -2.22 -12.90
CA PRO A 102 -2.21 -3.36 -13.52
C PRO A 102 -0.79 -3.62 -13.00
N ILE A 103 -0.15 -2.60 -12.41
CA ILE A 103 1.17 -2.73 -11.78
C ILE A 103 1.20 -3.79 -10.66
N VAL A 104 0.06 -4.06 -10.02
CA VAL A 104 -0.04 -5.08 -8.98
C VAL A 104 0.27 -6.46 -9.54
N ASP A 105 -0.30 -6.77 -10.72
CA ASP A 105 -0.07 -8.04 -11.39
C ASP A 105 1.37 -8.13 -11.91
N GLU A 106 1.95 -7.02 -12.38
CA GLU A 106 3.35 -6.95 -12.79
C GLU A 106 4.29 -7.28 -11.62
N ILE A 107 4.15 -6.58 -10.49
CA ILE A 107 4.95 -6.82 -9.29
C ILE A 107 4.80 -8.27 -8.84
N TYR A 108 3.58 -8.76 -8.71
CA TYR A 108 3.31 -10.10 -8.21
C TYR A 108 3.93 -11.20 -9.08
N ASN A 109 3.81 -11.07 -10.40
CA ASN A 109 4.32 -12.06 -11.34
C ASN A 109 5.85 -12.05 -11.42
N SER A 110 6.51 -10.93 -11.12
CA SER A 110 7.96 -10.81 -11.08
C SER A 110 8.60 -11.29 -9.77
N LEU A 111 7.81 -11.56 -8.72
CA LEU A 111 8.34 -12.17 -7.50
C LEU A 111 8.54 -13.67 -7.72
N ASP A 112 9.78 -14.14 -7.60
CA ASP A 112 10.15 -15.56 -7.75
C ASP A 112 9.76 -16.44 -6.53
N GLY A 113 9.15 -15.84 -5.51
CA GLY A 113 8.69 -16.55 -4.31
C GLY A 113 7.51 -17.49 -4.60
N GLU A 114 7.40 -18.55 -3.80
CA GLU A 114 6.24 -19.45 -3.82
C GLU A 114 4.97 -18.71 -3.43
N ASP A 115 3.87 -19.06 -4.08
CA ASP A 115 2.54 -18.58 -3.72
C ASP A 115 2.17 -19.09 -2.32
N MET A 116 1.91 -18.16 -1.40
CA MET A 116 1.44 -18.48 -0.06
C MET A 116 -0.04 -18.13 0.06
N LEU A 117 -0.83 -19.14 0.45
CA LEU A 117 -2.23 -18.95 0.81
C LEU A 117 -2.32 -18.42 2.25
N ILE A 118 -2.64 -17.14 2.41
CA ILE A 118 -2.76 -16.50 3.74
C ILE A 118 -4.13 -16.80 4.37
N ASP A 119 -5.17 -16.82 3.54
CA ASP A 119 -6.53 -17.26 3.88
C ASP A 119 -7.28 -17.69 2.61
N GLU A 120 -8.55 -18.07 2.76
CA GLU A 120 -9.38 -18.66 1.69
C GLU A 120 -9.36 -17.85 0.38
N ASP A 121 -9.21 -16.53 0.46
CA ASP A 121 -9.28 -15.62 -0.70
C ASP A 121 -7.97 -14.87 -0.98
N THR A 122 -6.94 -15.04 -0.16
CA THR A 122 -5.71 -14.22 -0.24
C THR A 122 -4.50 -15.06 -0.57
N THR A 123 -4.05 -14.96 -1.82
CA THR A 123 -2.76 -15.51 -2.27
C THR A 123 -1.74 -14.39 -2.33
N ALA A 124 -0.58 -14.58 -1.69
CA ALA A 124 0.45 -13.56 -1.58
C ALA A 124 1.85 -14.17 -1.72
N LYS A 125 2.81 -13.37 -2.17
CA LYS A 125 4.23 -13.76 -2.25
C LYS A 125 5.06 -12.99 -1.26
N LYS A 126 6.06 -13.64 -0.68
CA LYS A 126 6.90 -13.07 0.37
C LYS A 126 7.72 -11.88 -0.14
N ILE A 127 7.75 -10.81 0.64
CA ILE A 127 8.68 -9.70 0.46
C ILE A 127 9.81 -9.85 1.48
N ASP A 128 11.06 -9.75 1.03
CA ASP A 128 12.24 -9.77 1.86
C ASP A 128 13.34 -8.86 1.30
N ASP A 129 14.53 -8.92 1.91
CA ASP A 129 15.67 -8.08 1.53
C ASP A 129 16.15 -8.28 0.07
N THR A 130 15.80 -9.40 -0.57
CA THR A 130 16.23 -9.70 -1.93
C THR A 130 15.37 -9.01 -2.98
N ASN A 131 14.08 -8.80 -2.68
CA ASN A 131 13.10 -8.32 -3.66
C ASN A 131 12.42 -6.99 -3.28
N ILE A 132 12.57 -6.51 -2.04
CA ILE A 132 11.97 -5.25 -1.58
C ILE A 132 12.33 -4.05 -2.47
N ASP A 133 13.56 -3.99 -3.00
CA ASP A 133 13.99 -2.86 -3.82
C ASP A 133 13.13 -2.75 -5.08
N TYR A 134 12.93 -3.87 -5.78
CA TYR A 134 12.09 -3.97 -6.97
C TYR A 134 10.62 -3.63 -6.68
N VAL A 135 10.06 -4.16 -5.58
CA VAL A 135 8.66 -3.89 -5.20
C VAL A 135 8.46 -2.39 -4.99
N ILE A 136 9.34 -1.75 -4.22
CA ILE A 136 9.21 -0.33 -3.88
C ILE A 136 9.46 0.58 -5.09
N ASP A 137 10.48 0.29 -5.90
CA ASP A 137 10.78 1.10 -7.09
C ASP A 137 9.66 1.03 -8.13
N THR A 138 9.09 -0.16 -8.33
CA THR A 138 7.96 -0.37 -9.24
C THR A 138 6.71 0.36 -8.74
N LEU A 139 6.42 0.31 -7.43
CA LEU A 139 5.34 1.09 -6.82
C LEU A 139 5.54 2.60 -6.99
N LEU A 140 6.74 3.11 -6.73
CA LEU A 140 7.05 4.55 -6.87
C LEU A 140 7.01 5.02 -8.33
N THR A 141 7.29 4.13 -9.28
CA THR A 141 7.19 4.42 -10.72
C THR A 141 5.74 4.57 -11.15
N ALA A 142 4.85 3.70 -10.64
CA ALA A 142 3.43 3.75 -10.97
C ALA A 142 2.66 4.80 -10.14
N CYS A 143 3.08 5.05 -8.91
CA CYS A 143 2.43 6.00 -8.01
C CYS A 143 2.85 7.44 -8.36
N PRO A 144 1.89 8.31 -8.76
CA PRO A 144 2.20 9.65 -9.21
C PRO A 144 2.83 10.48 -8.09
N GLU A 145 3.55 11.53 -8.49
CA GLU A 145 4.01 12.53 -7.54
C GLU A 145 2.83 13.25 -6.88
N VAL A 146 3.02 13.61 -5.62
CA VAL A 146 2.06 14.41 -4.86
C VAL A 146 2.01 15.86 -5.34
N SER A 147 0.88 16.52 -5.15
CA SER A 147 0.74 17.92 -5.53
C SER A 147 1.73 18.84 -4.79
N GLN A 148 2.09 19.96 -5.43
CA GLN A 148 2.91 21.00 -4.79
C GLN A 148 2.26 21.57 -3.51
N ARG A 149 0.93 21.59 -3.47
CA ARG A 149 0.18 22.01 -2.28
C ARG A 149 0.43 21.06 -1.12
N TYR A 150 0.37 19.74 -1.36
CA TYR A 150 0.65 18.74 -0.35
C TYR A 150 2.11 18.83 0.13
N LEU A 151 3.08 18.94 -0.78
CA LEU A 151 4.49 19.11 -0.43
C LEU A 151 4.73 20.33 0.47
N LYS A 152 4.03 21.45 0.21
CA LYS A 152 4.12 22.65 1.05
C LYS A 152 3.62 22.39 2.47
N ILE A 153 2.46 21.72 2.62
CA ILE A 153 1.89 21.37 3.93
C ILE A 153 2.84 20.47 4.72
N VAL A 154 3.38 19.41 4.08
CA VAL A 154 4.32 18.49 4.73
C VAL A 154 5.58 19.21 5.18
N ARG A 155 6.14 20.11 4.36
CA ARG A 155 7.31 20.92 4.73
C ARG A 155 7.03 21.84 5.92
N GLU A 156 5.87 22.49 5.94
CA GLU A 156 5.46 23.34 7.06
C GLU A 156 5.32 22.53 8.35
N MET A 157 4.69 21.36 8.30
CA MET A 157 4.58 20.45 9.45
C MET A 157 5.95 20.02 9.99
N LEU A 158 6.85 19.56 9.12
CA LEU A 158 8.21 19.14 9.50
C LEU A 158 9.07 20.30 10.03
N SER A 159 8.83 21.52 9.57
CA SER A 159 9.54 22.70 10.07
C SER A 159 9.08 23.11 11.48
N ASN A 160 7.84 22.78 11.84
CA ASN A 160 7.24 23.09 13.14
C ASN A 160 7.51 22.02 14.20
N GLU A 161 7.78 20.76 13.82
CA GLU A 161 8.21 19.69 14.75
C GLU A 161 9.63 19.90 15.32
N LYS A 162 10.44 20.80 14.74
CA LYS A 162 11.79 21.13 15.19
C LYS A 162 11.86 22.30 16.18
N ARG A 163 10.71 22.80 16.65
CA ARG A 163 10.59 23.86 17.67
C ARG A 163 10.11 23.28 18.99
#